data_AF-A0A6A3JKW8-F1
#
_entry.id   AF-A0A6A3JKW8-F1
#
_cell.length_a   1.000
_cell.length_b   1.000
_cell.length_c   1.000
_cell.angle_alpha   90.00
_cell.angle_beta   90.00
_cell.angle_gamma   90.00
#
_symmetry.space_group_name_H-M   'P 1'
#
loop_
_entity.id
_entity.type
_entity.pdbx_description
1 polymer ?
#
loop_
_entity_poly.entity_id
_entity_poly.type
_entity_poly.pdbx_seq_one_letter_code
_entity_poly.pdbx_strand_id
1 'polypeptide(L)' 'MNMAVLETKLFLATTLSRFDVAIAPGEQQERGYVLKSGLFMNGGLPLQLTPRPQSAASAY' A
#
# COMPACT_ATOMS: atom_id res chain seq x y z
N MET A 1 -19.82 -3.34 -7.19
CA MET A 1 -18.89 -2.57 -6.33
C MET A 1 -18.37 -3.36 -5.13
N ASN A 2 -19.16 -4.27 -4.55
CA ASN A 2 -18.75 -5.07 -3.37
C ASN A 2 -17.44 -5.86 -3.56
N MET A 3 -17.21 -6.42 -4.76
CA MET A 3 -15.98 -7.16 -5.06
C MET A 3 -14.73 -6.28 -5.03
N ALA A 4 -14.76 -5.11 -5.67
CA ALA A 4 -13.62 -4.18 -5.67
C ALA A 4 -13.25 -3.72 -4.24
N VAL A 5 -14.24 -3.51 -3.38
CA VAL A 5 -14.01 -3.15 -1.97
C VAL A 5 -13.41 -4.31 -1.20
N LEU A 6 -13.89 -5.55 -1.42
CA LEU A 6 -13.34 -6.75 -0.79
C LEU A 6 -11.88 -6.99 -1.20
N GLU A 7 -11.60 -6.91 -2.51
CA GLU A 7 -10.25 -7.06 -3.07
C GLU A 7 -9.30 -6.01 -2.50
N THR A 8 -9.73 -4.75 -2.43
CA THR A 8 -8.94 -3.67 -1.84
C THR A 8 -8.60 -3.95 -0.38
N LYS A 9 -9.59 -4.39 0.42
CA LYS A 9 -9.37 -4.74 1.84
C LYS A 9 -8.40 -5.90 1.99
N LEU A 10 -8.55 -6.96 1.21
CA LEU A 10 -7.67 -8.12 1.23
C LEU A 10 -6.24 -7.74 0.86
N PHE A 11 -6.07 -6.95 -0.21
CA PHE A 11 -4.77 -6.45 -0.64
C PHE A 11 -4.09 -5.61 0.44
N LEU A 12 -4.81 -4.65 1.03
CA LEU A 12 -4.25 -3.79 2.09
C LEU A 12 -3.88 -4.59 3.35
N ALA A 13 -4.78 -5.47 3.82
CA ALA A 13 -4.53 -6.26 5.02
C ALA A 13 -3.32 -7.20 4.86
N THR A 14 -3.21 -7.86 3.71
CA THR A 14 -2.10 -8.78 3.43
C THR A 14 -0.79 -8.05 3.20
N THR A 15 -0.81 -6.90 2.55
CA THR A 15 0.38 -6.08 2.33
C THR A 15 0.90 -5.50 3.65
N LEU A 16 0.04 -4.86 4.43
CA LEU A 16 0.43 -4.23 5.70
C LEU A 16 0.76 -5.22 6.82
N SER A 17 0.36 -6.49 6.71
CA SER A 17 0.79 -7.53 7.66
C SER A 17 2.19 -8.05 7.35
N ARG A 18 2.58 -8.07 6.06
CA ARG A 18 3.85 -8.64 5.60
C ARG A 18 4.96 -7.61 5.42
N PHE A 19 4.61 -6.34 5.21
CA PHE A 19 5.57 -5.30 4.88
C PHE A 19 5.36 -4.07 5.76
N ASP A 20 6.47 -3.46 6.17
CA ASP A 20 6.51 -2.06 6.52
C ASP A 20 6.48 -1.24 5.24
N VAL A 21 5.57 -0.27 5.20
CA VAL A 21 5.28 0.52 4.01
C VAL A 21 5.60 1.98 4.32
N ALA A 22 6.49 2.57 3.54
CA ALA A 22 6.87 3.97 3.64
C ALA A 22 6.87 4.64 2.27
N ILE A 23 6.77 5.97 2.23
CA ILE A 23 7.15 6.73 1.03
C ILE A 23 8.67 6.61 0.87
N ALA A 24 9.12 6.33 -0.35
CA ALA A 24 10.53 6.18 -0.65
C ALA A 24 11.31 7.46 -0.23
N PRO A 25 12.53 7.32 0.32
CA PRO A 25 13.30 8.47 0.77
C PRO A 25 13.62 9.42 -0.39
N GLY A 26 13.47 10.72 -0.16
CA GLY A 26 13.68 11.77 -1.17
C GLY A 26 12.46 12.07 -2.05
N GLU A 27 11.38 11.30 -1.93
CA GLU A 27 10.13 11.55 -2.64
C GLU A 27 9.23 12.54 -1.88
N GLN A 28 8.51 13.39 -2.63
CA GLN A 28 7.55 14.30 -2.02
C GLN A 28 6.34 13.55 -1.44
N GLN A 29 5.93 13.95 -0.23
CA GLN A 29 4.78 13.40 0.46
C GLN A 29 3.46 14.01 -0.03
N GLU A 30 3.42 15.32 -0.24
CA GLU A 30 2.29 15.99 -0.88
C GLU A 30 2.37 15.85 -2.40
N ARG A 31 1.29 15.37 -3.01
CA ARG A 31 1.21 15.10 -4.45
C ARG A 31 -0.09 15.58 -5.03
N GLY A 32 -0.01 16.11 -6.25
CA GLY A 32 -1.19 16.44 -7.04
C GLY A 32 -1.91 15.19 -7.55
N TYR A 33 -3.20 15.34 -7.83
CA TYR A 33 -3.98 14.34 -8.54
C TYR A 33 -4.18 14.74 -9.99
N VAL A 34 -4.23 13.75 -10.88
CA VAL A 34 -4.58 13.93 -12.29
C VAL A 34 -5.93 13.28 -12.53
N LEU A 35 -6.84 14.04 -13.13
CA LEU A 35 -8.15 13.54 -13.52
C LEU A 35 -8.02 12.74 -14.83
N LYS A 36 -8.41 11.47 -14.79
CA LYS A 36 -8.56 10.58 -15.97
C LYS A 36 -9.98 9.99 -15.96
N SER A 37 -10.13 8.70 -16.23
CA SER A 37 -11.37 7.95 -15.93
C SER A 37 -11.68 7.82 -14.43
N GLY A 38 -10.78 8.32 -13.57
CA GLY A 38 -10.88 8.39 -12.13
C GLY A 38 -9.85 9.38 -11.58
N LEU A 39 -9.73 9.45 -10.25
CA LEU A 39 -8.74 10.29 -9.59
C LEU A 39 -7.46 9.48 -9.32
N PHE A 40 -6.35 9.84 -9.97
CA PHE A 40 -5.07 9.13 -9.83
C PHE A 40 -4.00 10.07 -9.29
N MET A 41 -3.13 9.58 -8.40
CA MET A 41 -1.95 10.36 -7.99
C MET A 41 -1.01 10.56 -9.17
N ASN A 42 -0.53 11.78 -9.33
CA ASN A 42 0.43 12.09 -10.38
C ASN A 42 1.72 11.29 -10.18
N GLY A 43 2.12 10.50 -11.19
CA GLY A 43 3.30 9.63 -11.10
C GLY A 43 3.14 8.40 -10.18
N GLY A 44 1.95 8.15 -9.64
CA GLY A 44 1.69 7.04 -8.72
C GLY A 44 2.18 7.28 -7.28
N LEU A 45 2.16 6.21 -6.47
CA LEU A 45 2.62 6.24 -5.08
C LEU A 45 3.98 5.53 -4.97
N PRO A 46 5.09 6.25 -4.72
CA PRO A 46 6.41 5.64 -4.64
C PRO A 46 6.59 4.98 -3.27
N LEU A 47 5.98 3.81 -3.13
CA LEU A 47 6.07 3.02 -1.92
C LEU A 47 7.37 2.23 -1.89
N GLN A 48 8.06 2.29 -0.77
CA GLN A 48 9.06 1.32 -0.38
C GLN A 48 8.38 0.26 0.51
N LEU A 49 8.50 -1.01 0.11
CA LEU A 49 7.99 -2.14 0.86
C LEU A 49 9.17 -2.88 1.49
N THR A 50 9.26 -2.85 2.82
CA THR A 50 10.30 -3.56 3.56
C THR A 50 9.67 -4.78 4.23
N PRO A 51 10.11 -6.01 3.95
CA PRO A 51 9.56 -7.20 4.60
C PRO A 51 9.65 -7.09 6.11
N ARG A 52 8.54 -7.35 6.80
CA ARG A 52 8.54 -7.46 8.26
C ARG A 52 9.22 -8.76 8.67
N PRO A 53 9.97 -8.76 9.78
CA PRO A 53 10.33 -10.01 10.42
C PRO A 53 9.03 -10.70 10.81
N GLN A 54 8.75 -11.85 10.20
CA GLN A 54 7.66 -12.70 10.65
C GLN A 54 8.06 -13.16 12.05
N SER A 55 7.41 -12.64 13.08
CA SER A 55 7.45 -13.30 14.38
C SER A 55 7.04 -14.73 14.10
N ALA A 56 7.93 -15.69 14.32
CA ALA A 56 7.57 -17.10 14.30
C ALA A 56 6.31 -17.19 15.16
N ALA A 57 5.17 -17.51 14.53
CA ALA A 57 3.94 -17.71 15.27
C ALA A 57 4.30 -18.75 16.33
N SER A 58 4.25 -18.33 17.60
CA SER A 58 4.39 -19.25 18.72
C SER A 58 3.41 -20.37 18.45
N ALA A 59 3.94 -21.56 18.15
CA ALA A 59 3.16 -22.76 18.00
C ALA A 59 2.41 -22.95 19.34
N TYR A 60 1.10 -22.79 19.29
CA TYR A 60 0.17 -23.17 20.34
C TYR A 60 -0.72 -24.27 19.78
#